data_AF-A0A947AEA1-F1
#
_entry.id   AF-A0A947AEA1-F1
#
_cell.length_a   1.000
_cell.length_b   1.000
_cell.length_c   1.000
_cell.angle_alpha   90.00
_cell.angle_beta   90.00
_cell.angle_gamma   90.00
#
_symmetry.space_group_name_H-M   'P 1'
#
loop_
_entity.id
_entity.type
_entity.pdbx_description
1 polymer ?
#
loop_
_entity_poly.entity_id
_entity_poly.type
_entity_poly.pdbx_seq_one_letter_code
_entity_poly.pdbx_strand_id
1 'polypeptide(L)'
;MKVQSLLLSILLVFFMGTSLLHAKKFTYDQIHDMPRSIEKDYYIWRFLSQTTTTAAEAKKVIYEASRLNSKLRTAYRNRTGLNNIELPKIKATGEANKNWRTRSKAHKSFKHGLALMQQKKPKQAAGQFENARKNYLKRYDIDKTLFWLYLSTKDDEYINLLRESCHVNIYTLMAADTINGRYPKTITESLWKSSTWGFDIEDPIDWAKVKQKMYSGVDLHDLADDHKSQETIGVYTYLKAKACNYTESYFPMPYRKAMKHMTAERQALIYAIARQESRFVPASVSRSFALGMMQFMPFLIKHVSKEKGENIDYDEIFNPYKAIEYADFHLDYLTKYLYHPLFIAYAYNAGIGFTRRHIKNNRNFRRGPYEPYMSMEKMENHEAKEYGKKVLANYVIYLNKLGVTTRIFPLLKVLASPSETDKFRK
;
A
#
# COMPACT_ATOMS: atom_id res chain seq x y z
N MET A 1 -74.07 -10.12 30.25
CA MET A 1 -73.96 -8.82 29.57
C MET A 1 -72.49 -8.55 29.25
N LYS A 2 -72.20 -8.22 27.99
CA LYS A 2 -70.87 -7.97 27.43
C LYS A 2 -70.20 -6.77 28.13
N VAL A 3 -68.93 -6.90 28.50
CA VAL A 3 -68.05 -5.75 28.71
C VAL A 3 -66.87 -5.90 27.76
N GLN A 4 -66.74 -4.89 26.90
CA GLN A 4 -65.81 -4.82 25.78
C GLN A 4 -64.40 -4.44 26.23
N SER A 5 -63.46 -4.88 25.41
CA SER A 5 -62.04 -4.57 25.29
C SER A 5 -61.60 -3.14 25.62
N LEU A 6 -60.43 -3.02 26.26
CA LEU A 6 -59.44 -1.99 25.92
C LEU A 6 -58.02 -2.55 26.13
N LEU A 7 -57.40 -3.03 25.05
CA LEU A 7 -55.96 -3.32 25.00
C LEU A 7 -55.24 -2.04 24.58
N LEU A 8 -54.46 -1.48 25.50
CA LEU A 8 -53.64 -0.30 25.26
C LEU A 8 -52.34 -0.74 24.55
N SER A 9 -52.31 -0.62 23.23
CA SER A 9 -51.10 -0.83 22.44
C SER A 9 -50.17 0.38 22.58
N ILE A 10 -49.13 0.26 23.40
CA ILE A 10 -48.06 1.26 23.47
C ILE A 10 -47.22 1.14 22.19
N LEU A 11 -47.45 2.05 21.25
CA LEU A 11 -46.65 2.20 20.04
C LEU A 11 -45.38 2.96 20.42
N LEU A 12 -44.32 2.23 20.79
CA LEU A 12 -42.98 2.75 20.96
C LEU A 12 -42.43 3.14 19.58
N VAL A 13 -42.66 4.39 19.18
CA VAL A 13 -42.02 4.98 18.01
C VAL A 13 -40.54 5.16 18.34
N PHE A 14 -39.72 4.19 17.93
CA PHE A 14 -38.27 4.37 17.85
C PHE A 14 -37.99 5.42 16.78
N PHE A 15 -37.79 6.67 17.21
CA PHE A 15 -37.24 7.72 16.36
C PHE A 15 -35.77 7.36 16.08
N MET A 16 -35.52 6.53 15.06
CA MET A 16 -34.20 6.48 14.44
C MET A 16 -33.99 7.84 13.76
N GLY A 17 -33.39 8.78 14.49
CA GLY A 17 -32.84 9.99 13.92
C GLY A 17 -31.74 9.60 12.93
N THR A 18 -32.08 9.46 11.66
CA THR A 18 -31.10 9.42 10.59
C THR A 18 -30.49 10.81 10.50
N SER A 19 -29.39 11.05 11.20
CA SER A 19 -28.51 12.16 10.87
C SER A 19 -28.01 11.93 9.45
N LEU A 20 -28.65 12.57 8.47
CA LEU A 20 -28.16 12.65 7.11
C LEU A 20 -26.86 13.47 7.16
N LEU A 21 -25.74 12.81 7.46
CA LEU A 21 -24.42 13.35 7.23
C LEU A 21 -24.32 13.73 5.76
N HIS A 22 -24.39 15.04 5.50
CA HIS A 22 -24.20 15.58 4.17
C HIS A 22 -22.71 15.47 3.85
N ALA A 23 -22.40 14.95 2.65
CA ALA A 23 -21.02 14.95 2.16
C ALA A 23 -20.43 16.35 2.30
N LYS A 24 -19.20 16.42 2.82
CA LYS A 24 -18.48 17.68 3.06
C LYS A 24 -18.38 18.43 1.72
N LYS A 25 -18.86 19.67 1.72
CA LYS A 25 -18.80 20.60 0.58
C LYS A 25 -17.57 21.48 0.71
N PHE A 26 -17.02 21.89 -0.44
CA PHE A 26 -15.84 22.75 -0.51
C PHE A 26 -16.17 24.00 -1.34
N THR A 27 -15.65 25.15 -0.93
CA THR A 27 -15.70 26.40 -1.72
C THR A 27 -14.45 26.54 -2.59
N TYR A 28 -14.50 27.37 -3.63
CA TYR A 28 -13.33 27.67 -4.45
C TYR A 28 -12.17 28.22 -3.59
N ASP A 29 -12.45 29.20 -2.73
CA ASP A 29 -11.43 29.86 -1.89
C ASP A 29 -10.73 28.86 -0.95
N GLN A 30 -11.49 27.95 -0.33
CA GLN A 30 -10.92 26.90 0.51
C GLN A 30 -9.92 26.02 -0.26
N ILE A 31 -10.23 25.65 -1.51
CA ILE A 31 -9.32 24.87 -2.34
C ILE A 31 -8.13 25.71 -2.81
N HIS A 32 -8.39 26.98 -3.15
CA HIS A 32 -7.39 27.91 -3.63
C HIS A 32 -6.24 28.08 -2.62
N ASP A 33 -6.58 28.26 -1.35
CA ASP A 33 -5.63 28.48 -0.26
C ASP A 33 -4.78 27.25 0.09
N MET A 34 -5.17 26.06 -0.37
CA MET A 34 -4.40 24.85 -0.12
C MET A 34 -3.05 24.86 -0.86
N PRO A 35 -1.98 24.32 -0.25
CA PRO A 35 -0.70 24.15 -0.92
C PRO A 35 -0.79 23.18 -2.10
N ARG A 36 -0.17 23.54 -3.23
CA ARG A 36 -0.11 22.67 -4.43
C ARG A 36 0.51 21.31 -4.09
N SER A 37 -0.29 20.26 -4.17
CA SER A 37 0.04 18.93 -3.67
C SER A 37 -0.90 17.87 -4.24
N ILE A 38 -0.61 16.58 -4.00
CA ILE A 38 -1.53 15.48 -4.36
C ILE A 38 -2.80 15.53 -3.50
N GLU A 39 -2.67 15.99 -2.27
CA GLU A 39 -3.77 16.18 -1.32
C GLU A 39 -4.71 17.29 -1.79
N LYS A 40 -4.16 18.43 -2.25
CA LYS A 40 -4.95 19.45 -2.96
C LYS A 40 -5.61 18.87 -4.21
N ASP A 41 -4.91 18.06 -5.00
CA ASP A 41 -5.50 17.42 -6.20
C ASP A 41 -6.74 16.56 -5.85
N TYR A 42 -6.73 15.88 -4.70
CA TYR A 42 -7.89 15.15 -4.19
C TYR A 42 -9.06 16.09 -3.86
N TYR A 43 -8.79 17.20 -3.18
CA TYR A 43 -9.83 18.17 -2.87
C TYR A 43 -10.33 18.94 -4.09
N ILE A 44 -9.49 19.19 -5.09
CA ILE A 44 -9.93 19.66 -6.42
C ILE A 44 -10.90 18.65 -7.03
N TRP A 45 -10.59 17.35 -6.97
CA TRP A 45 -11.52 16.32 -7.47
C TRP A 45 -12.85 16.29 -6.69
N ARG A 46 -12.81 16.41 -5.37
CA ARG A 46 -14.02 16.54 -4.52
C ARG A 46 -14.85 17.76 -4.94
N PHE A 47 -14.19 18.91 -5.06
CA PHE A 47 -14.80 20.17 -5.49
C PHE A 47 -15.35 20.11 -6.92
N LEU A 48 -14.72 19.45 -7.88
CA LEU A 48 -15.29 19.30 -9.23
C LEU A 48 -16.49 18.33 -9.27
N SER A 49 -16.55 17.41 -8.30
CA SER A 49 -17.56 16.37 -8.23
C SER A 49 -18.87 16.84 -7.58
N GLN A 50 -18.87 17.90 -6.76
CA GLN A 50 -20.10 18.45 -6.18
C GLN A 50 -20.97 19.14 -7.25
N THR A 51 -22.29 19.14 -7.04
CA THR A 51 -23.26 19.76 -7.95
C THR A 51 -23.24 21.28 -7.91
N THR A 52 -22.76 21.86 -6.81
CA THR A 52 -22.71 23.31 -6.56
C THR A 52 -21.56 24.02 -7.29
N THR A 53 -20.59 23.29 -7.83
CA THR A 53 -19.44 23.89 -8.52
C THR A 53 -19.84 24.39 -9.89
N THR A 54 -19.51 25.64 -10.20
CA THR A 54 -19.79 26.24 -11.50
C THR A 54 -18.75 25.84 -12.54
N ALA A 55 -19.10 25.92 -13.83
CA ALA A 55 -18.14 25.72 -14.91
C ALA A 55 -17.01 26.76 -14.90
N ALA A 56 -17.27 27.97 -14.40
CA ALA A 56 -16.27 29.04 -14.28
C ALA A 56 -15.22 28.72 -13.21
N GLU A 57 -15.65 28.29 -12.02
CA GLU A 57 -14.73 27.84 -10.96
C GLU A 57 -13.93 26.62 -11.40
N ALA A 58 -14.59 25.65 -12.07
CA ALA A 58 -13.92 24.46 -12.59
C ALA A 58 -12.79 24.79 -13.57
N LYS A 59 -13.01 25.78 -14.46
CA LYS A 59 -11.99 26.28 -15.40
C LYS A 59 -10.80 26.94 -14.70
N LYS A 60 -11.01 27.60 -13.55
CA LYS A 60 -9.93 28.22 -12.77
C LYS A 60 -9.13 27.17 -11.98
N VAL A 61 -9.83 26.40 -11.13
CA VAL A 61 -9.20 25.54 -10.12
C VAL A 61 -8.37 24.40 -10.71
N ILE A 62 -8.71 23.91 -11.90
CA ILE A 62 -8.03 22.75 -12.50
C ILE A 62 -6.54 23.02 -12.80
N TYR A 63 -6.17 24.28 -13.05
CA TYR A 63 -4.78 24.69 -13.31
C TYR A 63 -3.93 24.73 -12.04
N GLU A 64 -4.56 24.74 -10.87
CA GLU A 64 -3.89 24.66 -9.58
C GLU A 64 -3.47 23.21 -9.23
N ALA A 65 -4.00 22.22 -9.95
CA ALA A 65 -3.65 20.82 -9.74
C ALA A 65 -2.15 20.58 -9.99
N SER A 66 -1.50 19.80 -9.14
CA SER A 66 -0.12 19.36 -9.32
C SER A 66 0.00 18.35 -10.46
N ARG A 67 -1.05 17.52 -10.68
CA ARG A 67 -1.11 16.50 -11.73
C ARG A 67 -2.54 16.25 -12.19
N LEU A 68 -2.70 15.86 -13.45
CA LEU A 68 -3.99 15.43 -14.00
C LEU A 68 -4.06 13.91 -14.16
N ASN A 69 -4.67 13.24 -13.18
CA ASN A 69 -5.08 11.85 -13.31
C ASN A 69 -6.41 11.72 -14.09
N SER A 70 -6.85 10.49 -14.35
CA SER A 70 -8.11 10.24 -15.06
C SER A 70 -9.34 10.78 -14.32
N LYS A 71 -9.39 10.65 -12.98
CA LYS A 71 -10.51 11.13 -12.17
C LYS A 71 -10.71 12.65 -12.27
N LEU A 72 -9.63 13.42 -12.20
CA LEU A 72 -9.67 14.88 -12.37
C LEU A 72 -10.13 15.27 -13.78
N ARG A 73 -9.59 14.61 -14.82
CA ARG A 73 -10.00 14.87 -16.20
C ARG A 73 -11.49 14.59 -16.40
N THR A 74 -11.98 13.48 -15.86
CA THR A 74 -13.40 13.12 -15.93
C THR A 74 -14.28 14.11 -15.15
N ALA A 75 -13.91 14.45 -13.91
CA ALA A 75 -14.68 15.41 -13.11
C ALA A 75 -14.73 16.80 -13.78
N TYR A 76 -13.61 17.27 -14.30
CA TYR A 76 -13.54 18.52 -15.05
C TYR A 76 -14.42 18.50 -16.31
N ARG A 77 -14.32 17.43 -17.12
CA ARG A 77 -15.14 17.26 -18.32
C ARG A 77 -16.62 17.27 -17.97
N ASN A 78 -17.02 16.52 -16.96
CA ASN A 78 -18.41 16.45 -16.53
C ASN A 78 -18.95 17.82 -16.08
N ARG A 79 -18.07 18.69 -15.55
CA ARG A 79 -18.47 20.01 -15.04
C ARG A 79 -18.44 21.12 -16.09
N THR A 80 -17.61 20.98 -17.12
CA THR A 80 -17.37 22.06 -18.12
C THR A 80 -17.78 21.70 -19.54
N GLY A 81 -17.97 20.42 -19.85
CA GLY A 81 -18.12 19.90 -21.21
C GLY A 81 -16.82 19.84 -22.02
N LEU A 82 -15.68 20.28 -21.46
CA LEU A 82 -14.42 20.42 -22.19
C LEU A 82 -13.49 19.21 -21.99
N ASN A 83 -12.78 18.85 -23.07
CA ASN A 83 -11.82 17.73 -23.09
C ASN A 83 -10.36 18.16 -23.03
N ASN A 84 -10.05 19.40 -23.43
CA ASN A 84 -8.68 19.87 -23.60
C ASN A 84 -8.20 20.50 -22.30
N ILE A 85 -7.34 19.77 -21.59
CA ILE A 85 -6.57 20.28 -20.44
C ILE A 85 -5.12 19.89 -20.65
N GLU A 86 -4.30 20.87 -21.00
CA GLU A 86 -2.86 20.72 -21.10
C GLU A 86 -2.19 21.38 -19.89
N LEU A 87 -1.79 20.56 -18.91
CA LEU A 87 -0.79 21.01 -17.94
C LEU A 87 0.60 20.84 -18.55
N PRO A 88 1.57 21.71 -18.19
CA PRO A 88 2.97 21.53 -18.56
C PRO A 88 3.44 20.12 -18.21
N LYS A 89 3.85 19.34 -19.23
CA LYS A 89 4.45 18.02 -19.01
C LYS A 89 5.87 18.22 -18.48
N ILE A 90 6.13 17.79 -17.25
CA ILE A 90 7.50 17.73 -16.71
C ILE A 90 8.24 16.60 -17.44
N LYS A 91 9.09 16.93 -18.40
CA LYS A 91 10.00 15.96 -19.03
C LYS A 91 11.15 15.67 -18.07
N ALA A 92 11.46 14.39 -17.85
CA ALA A 92 12.67 14.02 -17.13
C ALA A 92 13.90 14.40 -17.98
N THR A 93 14.74 15.28 -17.47
CA THR A 93 16.00 15.72 -18.11
C THR A 93 17.21 15.28 -17.28
N GLY A 94 18.40 15.32 -17.89
CA GLY A 94 19.67 15.02 -17.21
C GLY A 94 19.71 13.65 -16.54
N GLU A 95 20.13 13.64 -15.27
CA GLU A 95 20.38 12.45 -14.46
C GLU A 95 19.14 11.56 -14.30
N ALA A 96 17.95 12.15 -14.17
CA ALA A 96 16.71 11.39 -14.06
C ALA A 96 16.42 10.53 -15.31
N ASN A 97 16.72 11.06 -16.51
CA ASN A 97 16.56 10.32 -17.76
C ASN A 97 17.62 9.21 -17.90
N LYS A 98 18.88 9.50 -17.54
CA LYS A 98 19.97 8.50 -17.50
C LYS A 98 19.60 7.33 -16.59
N ASN A 99 19.14 7.61 -15.37
CA ASN A 99 18.72 6.60 -14.40
C ASN A 99 17.55 5.75 -14.90
N TRP A 100 16.58 6.36 -15.61
CA TRP A 100 15.50 5.61 -16.25
C TRP A 100 16.02 4.64 -17.32
N ARG A 101 16.94 5.09 -18.20
CA ARG A 101 17.53 4.25 -19.25
C ARG A 101 18.29 3.07 -18.66
N THR A 102 19.15 3.32 -17.66
CA THR A 102 19.93 2.29 -16.97
C THR A 102 19.03 1.24 -16.34
N ARG A 103 17.99 1.66 -15.61
CA ARG A 103 17.00 0.75 -15.02
C ARG A 103 16.26 -0.07 -16.07
N SER A 104 15.88 0.54 -17.20
CA SER A 104 15.22 -0.15 -18.31
C SER A 104 16.10 -1.27 -18.89
N LYS A 105 17.41 -1.00 -19.09
CA LYS A 105 18.39 -2.01 -19.50
C LYS A 105 18.48 -3.15 -18.49
N ALA A 106 18.62 -2.83 -17.20
CA ALA A 106 18.67 -3.84 -16.13
C ALA A 106 17.43 -4.76 -16.13
N HIS A 107 16.24 -4.19 -16.32
CA HIS A 107 15.00 -4.96 -16.36
C HIS A 107 14.91 -5.89 -17.57
N LYS A 108 15.42 -5.45 -18.74
CA LYS A 108 15.52 -6.31 -19.93
C LYS A 108 16.43 -7.50 -19.67
N SER A 109 17.63 -7.27 -19.11
CA SER A 109 18.56 -8.35 -18.76
C SER A 109 17.95 -9.31 -17.73
N PHE A 110 17.31 -8.78 -16.68
CA PHE A 110 16.65 -9.61 -15.67
C PHE A 110 15.55 -10.50 -16.28
N LYS A 111 14.68 -9.93 -17.12
CA LYS A 111 13.63 -10.68 -17.82
C LYS A 111 14.21 -11.75 -18.76
N HIS A 112 15.33 -11.46 -19.42
CA HIS A 112 16.04 -12.44 -20.25
C HIS A 112 16.60 -13.58 -19.38
N GLY A 113 17.21 -13.27 -18.23
CA GLY A 113 17.66 -14.28 -17.26
C GLY A 113 16.53 -15.22 -16.83
N LEU A 114 15.35 -14.67 -16.51
CA LEU A 114 14.16 -15.49 -16.18
C LEU A 114 13.76 -16.42 -17.33
N ALA A 115 13.75 -15.92 -18.58
CA ALA A 115 13.43 -16.74 -19.75
C ALA A 115 14.43 -17.89 -19.95
N LEU A 116 15.73 -17.64 -19.74
CA LEU A 116 16.77 -18.66 -19.81
C LEU A 116 16.64 -19.71 -18.69
N MET A 117 16.25 -19.32 -17.49
CA MET A 117 15.93 -20.26 -16.39
C MET A 117 14.81 -21.22 -16.80
N GLN A 118 13.76 -20.71 -17.44
CA GLN A 118 12.65 -21.54 -17.94
C GLN A 118 13.09 -22.49 -19.07
N GLN A 119 14.05 -22.08 -19.89
CA GLN A 119 14.66 -22.90 -20.93
C GLN A 119 15.69 -23.91 -20.38
N LYS A 120 15.82 -24.05 -19.05
CA LYS A 120 16.82 -24.91 -18.39
C LYS A 120 18.26 -24.53 -18.77
N LYS A 121 18.55 -23.24 -18.96
CA LYS A 121 19.88 -22.69 -19.27
C LYS A 121 20.43 -21.84 -18.11
N PRO A 122 20.62 -22.40 -16.90
CA PRO A 122 20.95 -21.62 -15.71
C PRO A 122 22.29 -20.89 -15.80
N LYS A 123 23.32 -21.49 -16.42
CA LYS A 123 24.62 -20.83 -16.62
C LYS A 123 24.51 -19.55 -17.47
N GLN A 124 23.71 -19.58 -18.54
CA GLN A 124 23.47 -18.38 -19.37
C GLN A 124 22.60 -17.36 -18.64
N ALA A 125 21.63 -17.82 -17.85
CA ALA A 125 20.79 -16.96 -17.02
C ALA A 125 21.62 -16.17 -16.00
N ALA A 126 22.62 -16.81 -15.37
CA ALA A 126 23.52 -16.16 -14.42
C ALA A 126 24.20 -14.91 -15.03
N GLY A 127 24.72 -15.01 -16.26
CA GLY A 127 25.31 -13.86 -16.95
C GLY A 127 24.31 -12.71 -17.18
N GLN A 128 23.05 -13.01 -17.47
CA GLN A 128 22.00 -11.99 -17.61
C GLN A 128 21.62 -11.36 -16.26
N PHE A 129 21.58 -12.14 -15.19
CA PHE A 129 21.32 -11.63 -13.85
C PHE A 129 22.47 -10.75 -13.33
N GLU A 130 23.74 -11.09 -13.62
CA GLU A 130 24.88 -10.22 -13.30
C GLU A 130 24.82 -8.90 -14.08
N ASN A 131 24.48 -8.96 -15.37
CA ASN A 131 24.27 -7.75 -16.17
C ASN A 131 23.14 -6.87 -15.60
N ALA A 132 22.06 -7.48 -15.11
CA ALA A 132 21.01 -6.75 -14.42
C ALA A 132 21.51 -6.12 -13.11
N ARG A 133 22.20 -6.90 -12.27
CA ARG A 133 22.73 -6.48 -10.97
C ARG A 133 23.63 -5.25 -11.08
N LYS A 134 24.57 -5.26 -12.04
CA LYS A 134 25.50 -4.14 -12.31
C LYS A 134 24.82 -2.84 -12.71
N ASN A 135 23.57 -2.90 -13.19
CA ASN A 135 22.82 -1.73 -13.68
C ASN A 135 21.66 -1.32 -12.75
N TYR A 136 21.29 -2.14 -11.76
CA TYR A 136 20.26 -1.75 -10.80
C TYR A 136 20.82 -0.76 -9.79
N LEU A 137 20.07 0.34 -9.58
CA LEU A 137 20.45 1.40 -8.63
C LEU A 137 19.82 1.19 -7.24
N LYS A 138 18.71 0.46 -7.18
CA LYS A 138 17.96 0.25 -5.94
C LYS A 138 18.38 -1.06 -5.31
N ARG A 139 18.70 -1.02 -4.01
CA ARG A 139 19.13 -2.21 -3.26
C ARG A 139 18.13 -3.37 -3.34
N TYR A 140 16.82 -3.10 -3.30
CA TYR A 140 15.80 -4.14 -3.47
C TYR A 140 15.90 -4.90 -4.81
N ASP A 141 16.21 -4.21 -5.91
CA ASP A 141 16.36 -4.87 -7.22
C ASP A 141 17.71 -5.60 -7.33
N ILE A 142 18.75 -5.11 -6.64
CA ILE A 142 20.03 -5.82 -6.47
C ILE A 142 19.83 -7.11 -5.67
N ASP A 143 19.15 -7.06 -4.51
CA ASP A 143 18.86 -8.24 -3.68
C ASP A 143 18.05 -9.28 -4.46
N LYS A 144 17.05 -8.82 -5.23
CA LYS A 144 16.32 -9.69 -6.17
C LYS A 144 17.26 -10.40 -7.14
N THR A 145 18.20 -9.69 -7.76
CA THR A 145 19.17 -10.31 -8.68
C THR A 145 20.11 -11.28 -7.98
N LEU A 146 20.58 -10.98 -6.77
CA LEU A 146 21.46 -11.87 -5.99
C LEU A 146 20.75 -13.20 -5.68
N PHE A 147 19.47 -13.16 -5.31
CA PHE A 147 18.72 -14.40 -5.07
C PHE A 147 18.54 -15.24 -6.34
N TRP A 148 18.27 -14.59 -7.48
CA TRP A 148 18.19 -15.30 -8.77
C TRP A 148 19.55 -15.83 -9.25
N LEU A 149 20.64 -15.12 -8.95
CA LEU A 149 22.00 -15.60 -9.15
C LEU A 149 22.23 -16.87 -8.33
N TYR A 150 21.98 -16.85 -7.02
CA TYR A 150 22.00 -18.04 -6.17
C TYR A 150 21.18 -19.21 -6.76
N LEU A 151 19.93 -18.96 -7.18
CA LEU A 151 19.11 -20.02 -7.77
C LEU A 151 19.71 -20.62 -9.05
N SER A 152 20.41 -19.80 -9.85
CA SER A 152 21.02 -20.19 -11.12
C SER A 152 22.40 -20.86 -10.98
N THR A 153 23.22 -20.44 -10.02
CA THR A 153 24.60 -20.94 -9.84
C THR A 153 24.75 -21.95 -8.72
N LYS A 154 23.87 -21.90 -7.72
CA LYS A 154 24.02 -22.59 -6.42
C LYS A 154 25.26 -22.15 -5.63
N ASP A 155 25.74 -20.94 -5.92
CA ASP A 155 26.88 -20.34 -5.22
C ASP A 155 26.42 -19.59 -3.97
N ASP A 156 26.87 -20.04 -2.80
CA ASP A 156 26.51 -19.49 -1.50
C ASP A 156 27.08 -18.08 -1.25
N GLU A 157 28.05 -17.61 -2.06
CA GLU A 157 28.52 -16.22 -2.00
C GLU A 157 27.36 -15.23 -2.17
N TYR A 158 26.41 -15.54 -3.05
CA TYR A 158 25.23 -14.69 -3.26
C TYR A 158 24.29 -14.65 -2.05
N ILE A 159 24.25 -15.71 -1.23
CA ILE A 159 23.54 -15.72 0.05
C ILE A 159 24.27 -14.83 1.06
N ASN A 160 25.60 -14.86 1.10
CA ASN A 160 26.39 -13.98 1.96
C ASN A 160 26.19 -12.49 1.60
N LEU A 161 26.25 -12.15 0.31
CA LEU A 161 25.98 -10.79 -0.18
C LEU A 161 24.56 -10.29 0.12
N LEU A 162 23.57 -11.20 0.17
CA LEU A 162 22.21 -10.88 0.58
C LEU A 162 22.13 -10.58 2.08
N ARG A 163 22.87 -11.32 2.91
CA ARG A 163 22.89 -11.13 4.37
C ARG A 163 23.54 -9.82 4.80
N GLU A 164 24.40 -9.24 3.97
CA GLU A 164 24.98 -7.91 4.17
C GLU A 164 23.97 -6.77 3.93
N SER A 165 22.84 -7.05 3.28
CA SER A 165 21.81 -6.03 3.02
C SER A 165 21.08 -5.64 4.30
N CYS A 166 21.07 -4.35 4.62
CA CYS A 166 20.26 -3.79 5.70
C CYS A 166 18.76 -3.71 5.36
N HIS A 167 18.39 -3.92 4.09
CA HIS A 167 17.00 -3.84 3.66
C HIS A 167 16.23 -5.09 4.06
N VAL A 168 15.14 -4.88 4.79
CA VAL A 168 14.18 -5.95 5.09
C VAL A 168 13.29 -6.18 3.87
N ASN A 169 13.51 -7.30 3.17
CA ASN A 169 12.73 -7.69 2.01
C ASN A 169 12.68 -9.22 1.87
N ILE A 170 11.82 -9.72 0.99
CA ILE A 170 11.61 -11.16 0.86
C ILE A 170 12.91 -11.93 0.55
N TYR A 171 13.83 -11.35 -0.21
CA TYR A 171 15.08 -12.01 -0.61
C TYR A 171 16.08 -12.10 0.55
N THR A 172 16.16 -11.08 1.40
CA THR A 172 17.00 -11.12 2.61
C THR A 172 16.43 -12.05 3.68
N LEU A 173 15.11 -12.16 3.77
CA LEU A 173 14.44 -13.18 4.60
C LEU A 173 14.71 -14.59 4.06
N MET A 174 14.62 -14.82 2.75
CA MET A 174 14.94 -16.12 2.14
C MET A 174 16.42 -16.50 2.34
N ALA A 175 17.35 -15.55 2.19
CA ALA A 175 18.77 -15.80 2.45
C ALA A 175 19.03 -16.21 3.90
N ALA A 176 18.37 -15.58 4.87
CA ALA A 176 18.42 -15.99 6.26
C ALA A 176 17.80 -17.39 6.48
N ASP A 177 16.70 -17.74 5.81
CA ASP A 177 16.14 -19.09 5.88
C ASP A 177 17.08 -20.16 5.31
N THR A 178 17.78 -19.87 4.21
CA THR A 178 18.72 -20.82 3.56
C THR A 178 19.76 -21.36 4.53
N ILE A 179 20.23 -20.53 5.46
CA ILE A 179 21.30 -20.87 6.41
C ILE A 179 20.81 -20.97 7.87
N ASN A 180 19.49 -21.01 8.08
CA ASN A 180 18.88 -20.96 9.42
C ASN A 180 19.36 -19.78 10.29
N GLY A 181 19.61 -18.63 9.65
CA GLY A 181 20.13 -17.41 10.27
C GLY A 181 19.04 -16.45 10.76
N ARG A 182 19.48 -15.37 11.41
CA ARG A 182 18.59 -14.29 11.89
C ARG A 182 18.10 -13.41 10.74
N TYR A 183 16.86 -12.92 10.85
CA TYR A 183 16.33 -11.90 9.94
C TYR A 183 16.99 -10.54 10.13
N PRO A 184 17.00 -9.68 9.09
CA PRO A 184 17.58 -8.35 9.20
C PRO A 184 16.95 -7.54 10.34
N LYS A 185 17.77 -6.71 10.99
CA LYS A 185 17.34 -5.89 12.13
C LYS A 185 16.19 -4.96 11.72
N THR A 186 15.22 -4.82 12.61
CA THR A 186 14.09 -3.90 12.46
C THR A 186 13.97 -3.01 13.69
N ILE A 187 13.44 -1.80 13.50
CA ILE A 187 13.24 -0.81 14.56
C ILE A 187 11.75 -0.70 14.85
N THR A 188 11.37 -0.84 16.12
CA THR A 188 10.03 -0.54 16.62
C THR A 188 10.20 0.44 17.78
N GLU A 189 9.88 1.70 17.52
CA GLU A 189 10.06 2.80 18.46
C GLU A 189 9.03 2.71 19.59
N SER A 190 9.48 3.01 20.81
CA SER A 190 8.62 3.19 21.98
C SER A 190 8.59 4.68 22.32
N LEU A 191 7.44 5.32 22.07
CA LEU A 191 7.27 6.76 22.28
C LEU A 191 6.38 7.02 23.50
N TRP A 192 6.82 7.91 24.38
CA TRP A 192 6.12 8.28 25.60
C TRP A 192 5.05 9.36 25.35
N LYS A 193 5.35 10.32 24.47
CA LYS A 193 4.44 11.43 24.12
C LYS A 193 3.25 10.90 23.34
N SER A 194 2.03 11.17 23.79
CA SER A 194 0.80 10.74 23.11
C SER A 194 0.57 11.48 21.80
N SER A 195 0.75 12.81 21.81
CA SER A 195 0.36 13.72 20.73
C SER A 195 1.36 14.84 20.48
N THR A 196 1.22 15.53 19.35
CA THR A 196 1.98 16.75 18.98
C THR A 196 1.04 17.91 18.73
N TRP A 197 1.37 19.09 19.27
CA TRP A 197 0.55 20.29 19.08
C TRP A 197 0.70 20.83 17.65
N GLY A 198 -0.40 21.35 17.08
CA GLY A 198 -0.39 22.03 15.79
C GLY A 198 -0.27 21.13 14.55
N PHE A 199 -0.58 19.83 14.68
CA PHE A 199 -0.64 18.90 13.56
C PHE A 199 -1.87 18.01 13.68
N ASP A 200 -2.79 18.07 12.72
CA ASP A 200 -3.91 17.15 12.62
C ASP A 200 -3.53 15.94 11.77
N ILE A 201 -3.51 14.76 12.40
CA ILE A 201 -3.14 13.50 11.72
C ILE A 201 -4.17 13.08 10.66
N GLU A 202 -5.41 13.56 10.77
CA GLU A 202 -6.52 13.24 9.89
C GLU A 202 -6.66 14.26 8.74
N ASP A 203 -5.95 15.40 8.79
CA ASP A 203 -5.97 16.40 7.71
C ASP A 203 -4.88 16.14 6.64
N PRO A 204 -5.27 15.82 5.38
CA PRO A 204 -4.32 15.69 4.29
C PRO A 204 -3.50 16.96 4.02
N ILE A 205 -4.05 18.14 4.28
CA ILE A 205 -3.34 19.40 4.03
C ILE A 205 -2.19 19.60 5.01
N ASP A 206 -2.34 19.20 6.28
CA ASP A 206 -1.24 19.18 7.22
C ASP A 206 -0.12 18.21 6.79
N TRP A 207 -0.48 17.03 6.29
CA TRP A 207 0.51 16.14 5.68
C TRP A 207 1.19 16.75 4.44
N ALA A 208 0.45 17.49 3.61
CA ALA A 208 1.01 18.18 2.45
C ALA A 208 2.04 19.24 2.86
N LYS A 209 1.80 19.99 3.95
CA LYS A 209 2.75 20.97 4.51
C LYS A 209 4.04 20.28 4.97
N VAL A 210 3.95 19.14 5.66
CA VAL A 210 5.14 18.37 6.07
C VAL A 210 5.96 17.92 4.86
N LYS A 211 5.32 17.44 3.80
CA LYS A 211 6.04 17.07 2.57
C LYS A 211 6.70 18.26 1.89
N GLN A 212 6.09 19.45 1.92
CA GLN A 212 6.74 20.66 1.39
C GLN A 212 8.00 21.00 2.19
N LYS A 213 7.93 20.99 3.53
CA LYS A 213 9.10 21.18 4.40
C LYS A 213 10.21 20.15 4.11
N MET A 214 9.85 18.88 3.93
CA MET A 214 10.82 17.82 3.59
C MET A 214 11.62 18.11 2.30
N TYR A 215 11.09 18.92 1.37
CA TYR A 215 11.78 19.30 0.14
C TYR A 215 12.36 20.72 0.16
N SER A 216 12.24 21.45 1.27
CA SER A 216 12.77 22.82 1.41
C SER A 216 14.20 22.89 1.96
N GLY A 217 14.88 21.75 2.11
CA GLY A 217 16.27 21.67 2.55
C GLY A 217 16.49 21.68 4.06
N VAL A 218 15.42 21.49 4.86
CA VAL A 218 15.52 21.33 6.32
C VAL A 218 16.20 20.02 6.70
N ASP A 219 16.75 19.95 7.92
CA ASP A 219 17.20 18.70 8.49
C ASP A 219 16.00 17.76 8.73
N LEU A 220 16.08 16.55 8.17
CA LEU A 220 14.98 15.59 8.24
C LEU A 220 14.92 14.82 9.57
N HIS A 221 16.00 14.81 10.35
CA HIS A 221 15.98 14.32 11.73
C HIS A 221 15.24 15.30 12.63
N ASP A 222 15.54 16.60 12.53
CA ASP A 222 14.84 17.63 13.30
C ASP A 222 13.34 17.67 12.93
N LEU A 223 13.02 17.65 11.63
CA LEU A 223 11.63 17.57 11.18
C LEU A 223 10.94 16.29 11.63
N ALA A 224 11.66 15.17 11.77
CA ALA A 224 11.08 13.97 12.36
C ALA A 224 10.75 14.20 13.84
N ASP A 225 11.68 14.76 14.61
CA ASP A 225 11.52 14.99 16.05
C ASP A 225 10.36 15.93 16.39
N ASP A 226 10.05 16.91 15.52
CA ASP A 226 8.82 17.73 15.60
C ASP A 226 7.53 16.88 15.64
N HIS A 227 7.55 15.74 14.93
CA HIS A 227 6.43 14.80 14.84
C HIS A 227 6.64 13.55 15.71
N LYS A 228 7.47 13.61 16.75
CA LYS A 228 7.73 12.45 17.62
C LYS A 228 6.65 12.25 18.68
N SER A 229 5.61 11.48 18.34
CA SER A 229 4.57 11.04 19.27
C SER A 229 3.90 9.73 18.83
N GLN A 230 3.08 9.15 19.71
CA GLN A 230 2.33 7.93 19.40
C GLN A 230 1.33 8.12 18.25
N GLU A 231 0.61 9.24 18.19
CA GLU A 231 -0.37 9.51 17.13
C GLU A 231 0.30 9.79 15.77
N THR A 232 1.49 10.40 15.79
CA THR A 232 2.25 10.76 14.58
C THR A 232 3.34 9.76 14.22
N ILE A 233 3.38 8.56 14.82
CA ILE A 233 4.46 7.58 14.61
C ILE A 233 4.64 7.19 13.13
N GLY A 234 3.57 7.19 12.34
CA GLY A 234 3.65 7.00 10.89
C GLY A 234 4.44 8.10 10.18
N VAL A 235 4.17 9.36 10.52
CA VAL A 235 4.89 10.54 10.00
C VAL A 235 6.35 10.53 10.50
N TYR A 236 6.57 10.34 11.80
CA TYR A 236 7.90 10.26 12.41
C TYR A 236 8.79 9.22 11.73
N THR A 237 8.33 7.98 11.66
CA THR A 237 9.13 6.88 11.08
C THR A 237 9.29 7.01 9.56
N TYR A 238 8.35 7.65 8.87
CA TYR A 238 8.51 8.01 7.46
C TYR A 238 9.68 8.99 7.28
N LEU A 239 9.73 10.05 8.08
CA LEU A 239 10.77 11.08 8.03
C LEU A 239 12.14 10.52 8.45
N LYS A 240 12.21 9.73 9.53
CA LYS A 240 13.45 9.04 9.94
C LYS A 240 14.00 8.14 8.84
N ALA A 241 13.15 7.34 8.20
CA ALA A 241 13.56 6.49 7.09
C ALA A 241 14.07 7.30 5.88
N LYS A 242 13.53 8.50 5.64
CA LYS A 242 14.04 9.42 4.62
C LYS A 242 15.39 10.01 5.00
N ALA A 243 15.52 10.49 6.24
CA ALA A 243 16.72 11.11 6.78
C ALA A 243 17.93 10.16 6.67
N CYS A 244 17.74 8.89 7.03
CA CYS A 244 18.80 7.88 6.93
C CYS A 244 18.92 7.24 5.53
N ASN A 245 18.27 7.78 4.50
CA ASN A 245 18.22 7.20 3.15
C ASN A 245 17.87 5.69 3.13
N TYR A 246 16.93 5.27 3.98
CA TYR A 246 16.40 3.91 4.09
C TYR A 246 17.40 2.83 4.52
N THR A 247 18.55 3.21 5.10
CA THR A 247 19.49 2.25 5.70
C THR A 247 18.93 1.58 6.96
N GLU A 248 17.95 2.21 7.60
CA GLU A 248 17.22 1.67 8.74
C GLU A 248 15.79 1.26 8.36
N SER A 249 15.32 0.17 8.97
CA SER A 249 14.03 -0.43 8.67
C SER A 249 13.05 -0.30 9.83
N TYR A 250 12.18 0.70 9.76
CA TYR A 250 11.14 0.96 10.75
C TYR A 250 9.88 0.09 10.52
N PHE A 251 9.39 -0.48 11.62
CA PHE A 251 8.21 -1.35 11.73
C PHE A 251 7.43 -0.98 13.00
N PRO A 252 6.77 0.20 13.03
CA PRO A 252 5.96 0.62 14.17
C PRO A 252 4.68 -0.21 14.26
N MET A 253 4.07 -0.26 15.45
CA MET A 253 2.81 -0.96 15.71
C MET A 253 1.76 0.00 16.32
N PRO A 254 1.33 1.05 15.60
CA PRO A 254 0.33 1.99 16.11
C PRO A 254 -1.05 1.36 16.25
N TYR A 255 -1.96 2.07 16.93
CA TYR A 255 -3.39 1.75 16.99
C TYR A 255 -3.73 0.33 17.48
N ARG A 256 -2.89 -0.29 18.33
CA ARG A 256 -3.12 -1.65 18.86
C ARG A 256 -4.51 -1.84 19.46
N LYS A 257 -5.07 -0.79 20.08
CA LYS A 257 -6.43 -0.79 20.65
C LYS A 257 -7.51 -1.12 19.60
N ALA A 258 -7.36 -0.65 18.36
CA ALA A 258 -8.30 -0.91 17.28
C ALA A 258 -8.35 -2.40 16.88
N MET A 259 -7.27 -3.14 17.13
CA MET A 259 -7.12 -4.52 16.71
C MET A 259 -7.06 -5.50 17.89
N LYS A 260 -7.42 -5.05 19.11
CA LYS A 260 -7.26 -5.83 20.35
C LYS A 260 -8.00 -7.18 20.35
N HIS A 261 -9.06 -7.30 19.55
CA HIS A 261 -9.88 -8.51 19.42
C HIS A 261 -9.48 -9.41 18.25
N MET A 262 -8.53 -8.98 17.42
CA MET A 262 -8.09 -9.70 16.23
C MET A 262 -6.98 -10.69 16.59
N THR A 263 -6.88 -11.81 15.87
CA THR A 263 -5.76 -12.74 16.02
C THR A 263 -4.43 -12.08 15.64
N ALA A 264 -3.31 -12.64 16.07
CA ALA A 264 -1.98 -12.12 15.73
C ALA A 264 -1.74 -12.12 14.21
N GLU A 265 -2.28 -13.11 13.49
CA GLU A 265 -2.22 -13.20 12.02
C GLU A 265 -3.00 -12.06 11.38
N ARG A 266 -4.22 -11.78 11.84
CA ARG A 266 -5.01 -10.68 11.30
C ARG A 266 -4.36 -9.32 11.59
N GLN A 267 -3.85 -9.13 12.81
CA GLN A 267 -3.05 -7.95 13.17
C GLN A 267 -1.83 -7.79 12.28
N ALA A 268 -1.04 -8.85 12.09
CA ALA A 268 0.15 -8.83 11.24
C ALA A 268 -0.18 -8.48 9.78
N LEU A 269 -1.32 -8.96 9.26
CA LEU A 269 -1.77 -8.67 7.91
C LEU A 269 -2.15 -7.20 7.74
N ILE A 270 -2.91 -6.63 8.68
CA ILE A 270 -3.26 -5.20 8.68
C ILE A 270 -1.99 -4.35 8.79
N TYR A 271 -1.09 -4.66 9.72
CA TYR A 271 0.19 -3.96 9.84
C TYR A 271 1.04 -4.06 8.57
N ALA A 272 1.08 -5.24 7.93
CA ALA A 272 1.85 -5.46 6.72
C ALA A 272 1.35 -4.64 5.53
N ILE A 273 0.02 -4.57 5.38
CA ILE A 273 -0.68 -3.76 4.37
C ILE A 273 -0.47 -2.27 4.67
N ALA A 274 -0.84 -1.79 5.86
CA ALA A 274 -0.69 -0.39 6.26
C ALA A 274 0.74 0.14 6.09
N ARG A 275 1.73 -0.68 6.48
CA ARG A 275 3.14 -0.35 6.25
C ARG A 275 3.41 -0.16 4.77
N GLN A 276 2.94 -1.07 3.91
CA GLN A 276 3.19 -1.01 2.47
C GLN A 276 2.42 0.12 1.78
N GLU A 277 1.19 0.39 2.21
CA GLU A 277 0.28 1.37 1.62
C GLU A 277 0.69 2.81 1.91
N SER A 278 0.86 3.16 3.20
CA SER A 278 1.09 4.55 3.59
C SER A 278 2.25 4.77 4.55
N ARG A 279 2.92 3.70 5.01
CA ARG A 279 3.82 3.75 6.16
C ARG A 279 3.12 4.30 7.41
N PHE A 280 1.85 3.96 7.58
CA PHE A 280 1.01 4.39 8.72
C PHE A 280 0.68 5.88 8.78
N VAL A 281 0.97 6.67 7.74
CA VAL A 281 0.49 8.05 7.65
C VAL A 281 -1.04 8.02 7.48
N PRO A 282 -1.84 8.56 8.42
CA PRO A 282 -3.30 8.43 8.37
C PRO A 282 -3.90 9.21 7.20
N ALA A 283 -3.59 10.51 7.07
CA ALA A 283 -4.09 11.35 6.00
C ALA A 283 -3.37 11.19 4.63
N SER A 284 -2.86 10.00 4.33
CA SER A 284 -2.16 9.73 3.07
C SER A 284 -3.11 9.72 1.87
N VAL A 285 -2.79 10.48 0.83
CA VAL A 285 -3.54 10.51 -0.44
C VAL A 285 -2.65 10.04 -1.60
N SER A 286 -3.14 9.04 -2.33
CA SER A 286 -2.47 8.51 -3.52
C SER A 286 -2.73 9.38 -4.75
N ARG A 287 -1.90 9.22 -5.79
CA ARG A 287 -2.11 9.87 -7.10
C ARG A 287 -3.41 9.46 -7.80
N SER A 288 -3.99 8.31 -7.45
CA SER A 288 -5.30 7.85 -7.94
C SER A 288 -6.43 8.14 -6.94
N PHE A 289 -6.14 8.89 -5.88
CA PHE A 289 -7.03 9.19 -4.76
C PHE A 289 -7.46 7.92 -4.02
N ALA A 290 -6.50 7.08 -3.67
CA ALA A 290 -6.67 6.13 -2.58
C ALA A 290 -6.35 6.84 -1.26
N LEU A 291 -7.17 6.60 -0.23
CA LEU A 291 -7.26 7.45 0.97
C LEU A 291 -6.94 6.67 2.23
N GLY A 292 -6.42 7.36 3.24
CA GLY A 292 -6.19 6.77 4.55
C GLY A 292 -4.90 5.97 4.62
N MET A 293 -4.55 5.53 5.84
CA MET A 293 -3.40 4.65 6.05
C MET A 293 -3.53 3.27 5.37
N MET A 294 -4.76 2.89 5.03
CA MET A 294 -5.10 1.64 4.35
C MET A 294 -5.34 1.81 2.84
N GLN A 295 -5.18 3.02 2.31
CA GLN A 295 -5.30 3.37 0.89
C GLN A 295 -6.57 2.82 0.23
N PHE A 296 -7.72 3.11 0.82
CA PHE A 296 -9.01 2.75 0.26
C PHE A 296 -9.38 3.66 -0.91
N MET A 297 -9.81 3.06 -2.02
CA MET A 297 -10.37 3.81 -3.14
C MET A 297 -11.81 4.24 -2.82
N PRO A 298 -12.27 5.44 -3.25
CA PRO A 298 -13.64 5.93 -2.99
C PRO A 298 -14.77 4.96 -3.32
N PHE A 299 -14.65 4.21 -4.41
CA PHE A 299 -15.66 3.20 -4.77
C PHE A 299 -15.74 2.06 -3.74
N LEU A 300 -14.59 1.69 -3.14
CA LEU A 300 -14.52 0.64 -2.12
C LEU A 300 -15.04 1.17 -0.78
N ILE A 301 -14.75 2.43 -0.44
CA ILE A 301 -15.32 3.10 0.74
C ILE A 301 -16.86 3.06 0.65
N LYS A 302 -17.42 3.48 -0.48
CA LYS A 302 -18.87 3.45 -0.73
C LYS A 302 -19.45 2.04 -0.68
N HIS A 303 -18.73 1.05 -1.18
CA HIS A 303 -19.18 -0.34 -1.12
C HIS A 303 -19.23 -0.84 0.33
N VAL A 304 -18.13 -0.70 1.07
CA VAL A 304 -18.05 -1.15 2.47
C VAL A 304 -19.04 -0.41 3.36
N SER A 305 -19.20 0.91 3.20
CA SER A 305 -20.17 1.68 3.98
C SER A 305 -21.60 1.19 3.72
N LYS A 306 -21.95 0.91 2.46
CA LYS A 306 -23.25 0.33 2.10
C LYS A 306 -23.47 -1.04 2.73
N GLU A 307 -22.49 -1.94 2.67
CA GLU A 307 -22.59 -3.27 3.28
C GLU A 307 -22.73 -3.20 4.81
N LYS A 308 -22.15 -2.17 5.44
CA LYS A 308 -22.27 -1.89 6.87
C LYS A 308 -23.52 -1.12 7.27
N GLY A 309 -24.31 -0.62 6.30
CA GLY A 309 -25.47 0.24 6.58
C GLY A 309 -25.10 1.64 7.08
N GLU A 310 -23.86 2.09 6.81
CA GLU A 310 -23.33 3.39 7.23
C GLU A 310 -23.33 4.40 6.07
N ASN A 311 -23.64 5.66 6.38
CA ASN A 311 -23.42 6.78 5.47
C ASN A 311 -22.24 7.61 5.98
N ILE A 312 -21.13 7.58 5.24
CA ILE A 312 -19.88 8.25 5.63
C ILE A 312 -19.37 9.16 4.50
N ASP A 313 -18.70 10.24 4.89
CA ASP A 313 -17.85 11.01 3.99
C ASP A 313 -16.54 10.25 3.70
N TYR A 314 -15.93 10.47 2.54
CA TYR A 314 -14.65 9.82 2.23
C TYR A 314 -13.51 10.26 3.17
N ASP A 315 -13.57 11.47 3.70
CA ASP A 315 -12.54 12.00 4.61
C ASP A 315 -12.53 11.25 5.96
N GLU A 316 -13.62 10.57 6.34
CA GLU A 316 -13.67 9.77 7.56
C GLU A 316 -12.69 8.58 7.55
N ILE A 317 -12.20 8.17 6.37
CA ILE A 317 -11.18 7.13 6.23
C ILE A 317 -9.76 7.63 6.60
N PHE A 318 -9.57 8.93 6.80
CA PHE A 318 -8.34 9.44 7.38
C PHE A 318 -8.24 9.15 8.88
N ASN A 319 -9.36 8.91 9.57
CA ASN A 319 -9.36 8.39 10.93
C ASN A 319 -8.76 6.97 10.96
N PRO A 320 -7.66 6.72 11.69
CA PRO A 320 -6.99 5.42 11.73
C PRO A 320 -7.89 4.27 12.17
N TYR A 321 -8.80 4.50 13.12
CA TYR A 321 -9.69 3.46 13.65
C TYR A 321 -10.72 3.04 12.61
N LYS A 322 -11.34 4.02 11.92
CA LYS A 322 -12.27 3.76 10.82
C LYS A 322 -11.57 3.09 9.62
N ALA A 323 -10.33 3.49 9.31
CA ALA A 323 -9.53 2.87 8.27
C ALA A 323 -9.21 1.39 8.58
N ILE A 324 -8.85 1.07 9.82
CA ILE A 324 -8.59 -0.32 10.27
C ILE A 324 -9.88 -1.13 10.25
N GLU A 325 -10.99 -0.58 10.72
CA GLU A 325 -12.32 -1.21 10.68
C GLU A 325 -12.70 -1.60 9.24
N TYR A 326 -12.57 -0.67 8.29
CA TYR A 326 -12.89 -0.91 6.89
C TYR A 326 -11.94 -1.91 6.23
N ALA A 327 -10.66 -1.86 6.59
CA ALA A 327 -9.68 -2.84 6.14
C ALA A 327 -10.00 -4.23 6.63
N ASP A 328 -10.36 -4.39 7.91
CA ASP A 328 -10.69 -5.69 8.48
C ASP A 328 -11.93 -6.29 7.82
N PHE A 329 -12.98 -5.48 7.61
CA PHE A 329 -14.16 -5.89 6.85
C PHE A 329 -13.81 -6.35 5.43
N HIS A 330 -12.97 -5.60 4.72
CA HIS A 330 -12.55 -5.99 3.37
C HIS A 330 -11.70 -7.27 3.36
N LEU A 331 -10.82 -7.43 4.37
CA LEU A 331 -10.00 -8.62 4.54
C LEU A 331 -10.85 -9.86 4.85
N ASP A 332 -11.97 -9.72 5.57
CA ASP A 332 -12.93 -10.83 5.75
C ASP A 332 -13.51 -11.31 4.41
N TYR A 333 -13.83 -10.38 3.52
CA TYR A 333 -14.24 -10.74 2.16
C TYR A 333 -13.13 -11.48 1.39
N LEU A 334 -11.89 -10.99 1.43
CA LEU A 334 -10.78 -11.62 0.70
C LEU A 334 -10.42 -13.00 1.26
N THR A 335 -10.41 -13.14 2.59
CA THR A 335 -10.00 -14.37 3.28
C THR A 335 -11.01 -15.51 3.17
N LYS A 336 -12.28 -15.21 2.82
CA LYS A 336 -13.25 -16.23 2.40
C LYS A 336 -12.80 -17.05 1.19
N TYR A 337 -11.93 -16.49 0.35
CA TYR A 337 -11.49 -17.13 -0.90
C TYR A 337 -10.00 -17.43 -0.97
N LEU A 338 -9.17 -16.67 -0.25
CA LEU A 338 -7.71 -16.73 -0.30
C LEU A 338 -7.18 -16.91 1.12
N TYR A 339 -6.41 -17.97 1.35
CA TYR A 339 -5.83 -18.25 2.66
C TYR A 339 -4.40 -17.73 2.77
N HIS A 340 -3.66 -17.75 1.67
CA HIS A 340 -2.26 -17.39 1.68
C HIS A 340 -2.05 -15.85 1.64
N PRO A 341 -1.22 -15.28 2.55
CA PRO A 341 -1.03 -13.82 2.67
C PRO A 341 -0.54 -13.13 1.39
N LEU A 342 0.29 -13.82 0.58
CA LEU A 342 0.71 -13.28 -0.73
C LEU A 342 -0.47 -13.04 -1.67
N PHE A 343 -1.42 -13.97 -1.74
CA PHE A 343 -2.57 -13.84 -2.64
C PHE A 343 -3.57 -12.83 -2.12
N ILE A 344 -3.77 -12.78 -0.80
CA ILE A 344 -4.56 -11.72 -0.17
C ILE A 344 -3.97 -10.35 -0.51
N ALA A 345 -2.65 -10.18 -0.42
CA ALA A 345 -1.97 -8.95 -0.80
C ALA A 345 -2.16 -8.59 -2.29
N TYR A 346 -2.07 -9.56 -3.21
CA TYR A 346 -2.39 -9.32 -4.62
C TYR A 346 -3.83 -8.87 -4.82
N ALA A 347 -4.78 -9.48 -4.11
CA ALA A 347 -6.20 -9.16 -4.22
C ALA A 347 -6.54 -7.81 -3.61
N TYR A 348 -5.88 -7.42 -2.52
CA TYR A 348 -6.03 -6.10 -1.91
C TYR A 348 -5.58 -4.99 -2.87
N ASN A 349 -4.41 -5.15 -3.51
CA ASN A 349 -3.87 -4.13 -4.42
C ASN A 349 -4.53 -4.12 -5.81
N ALA A 350 -4.75 -5.29 -6.44
CA ALA A 350 -5.19 -5.39 -7.83
C ALA A 350 -6.62 -5.95 -8.00
N GLY A 351 -7.30 -6.25 -6.90
CA GLY A 351 -8.62 -6.86 -6.91
C GLY A 351 -8.59 -8.39 -7.00
N ILE A 352 -9.59 -9.01 -6.37
CA ILE A 352 -9.73 -10.47 -6.32
C ILE A 352 -9.97 -11.10 -7.70
N GLY A 353 -10.69 -10.41 -8.60
CA GLY A 353 -10.95 -10.91 -9.96
C GLY A 353 -9.67 -11.09 -10.77
N PHE A 354 -8.77 -10.10 -10.72
CA PHE A 354 -7.45 -10.19 -11.36
C PHE A 354 -6.60 -11.31 -10.73
N THR A 355 -6.56 -11.37 -9.39
CA THR A 355 -5.79 -12.37 -8.66
C THR A 355 -6.26 -13.79 -8.98
N ARG A 356 -7.57 -14.03 -9.00
CA ARG A 356 -8.18 -15.32 -9.39
C ARG A 356 -7.74 -15.74 -10.79
N ARG A 357 -7.81 -14.84 -11.79
CA ARG A 357 -7.35 -15.14 -13.16
C ARG A 357 -5.87 -15.50 -13.19
N HIS A 358 -5.04 -14.74 -12.48
CA HIS A 358 -3.60 -14.97 -12.45
C HIS A 358 -3.24 -16.33 -11.84
N ILE A 359 -3.82 -16.70 -10.69
CA ILE A 359 -3.46 -17.94 -9.99
C ILE A 359 -4.13 -19.20 -10.58
N LYS A 360 -5.29 -19.05 -11.25
CA LYS A 360 -5.95 -20.13 -11.98
C LYS A 360 -5.20 -20.54 -13.25
N ASN A 361 -4.33 -19.68 -13.79
CA ASN A 361 -3.47 -20.06 -14.91
C ASN A 361 -2.61 -21.27 -14.52
N ASN A 362 -2.70 -22.36 -15.27
CA ASN A 362 -2.00 -23.62 -15.00
C ASN A 362 -0.47 -23.52 -15.09
N ARG A 363 0.07 -22.39 -15.56
CA ARG A 363 1.51 -22.10 -15.59
C ARG A 363 2.03 -21.36 -14.36
N ASN A 364 1.14 -20.95 -13.45
CA ASN A 364 1.47 -20.17 -12.26
C ASN A 364 1.14 -20.97 -11.00
N PHE A 365 2.05 -20.94 -10.02
CA PHE A 365 1.91 -21.53 -8.70
C PHE A 365 1.54 -23.02 -8.80
N ARG A 366 2.36 -23.75 -9.56
CA ARG A 366 2.35 -25.22 -9.68
C ARG A 366 3.73 -25.75 -9.33
N ARG A 367 3.86 -27.05 -9.08
CA ARG A 367 5.16 -27.68 -8.86
C ARG A 367 6.01 -27.56 -10.12
N GLY A 368 7.27 -27.19 -9.97
CA GLY A 368 8.21 -27.07 -11.06
C GLY A 368 9.55 -26.49 -10.63
N PRO A 369 10.56 -26.53 -11.51
CA PRO A 369 11.85 -25.92 -11.23
C PRO A 369 11.69 -24.43 -10.91
N TYR A 370 12.33 -23.98 -9.83
CA TYR A 370 12.32 -22.60 -9.35
C TYR A 370 10.94 -22.05 -8.93
N GLU A 371 9.94 -22.91 -8.77
CA GLU A 371 8.66 -22.52 -8.17
C GLU A 371 8.78 -22.46 -6.64
N PRO A 372 8.06 -21.54 -5.97
CA PRO A 372 7.09 -20.58 -6.50
C PRO A 372 7.71 -19.28 -7.04
N TYR A 373 9.03 -19.11 -6.94
CA TYR A 373 9.73 -17.85 -7.22
C TYR A 373 9.48 -17.38 -8.67
N MET A 374 9.50 -18.31 -9.62
CA MET A 374 9.20 -18.04 -11.02
C MET A 374 7.78 -17.48 -11.21
N SER A 375 6.77 -18.09 -10.58
CA SER A 375 5.39 -17.59 -10.65
C SER A 375 5.21 -16.21 -10.03
N MET A 376 5.94 -15.92 -8.94
CA MET A 376 5.96 -14.58 -8.35
C MET A 376 6.52 -13.53 -9.33
N GLU A 377 7.52 -13.88 -10.15
CA GLU A 377 8.06 -12.96 -11.16
C GLU A 377 7.18 -12.78 -12.41
N LYS A 378 6.36 -13.80 -12.73
CA LYS A 378 5.41 -13.82 -13.86
C LYS A 378 4.13 -13.03 -13.62
N MET A 379 3.92 -12.48 -12.44
CA MET A 379 2.81 -11.55 -12.20
C MET A 379 2.91 -10.35 -13.16
N GLU A 380 1.95 -10.27 -14.10
CA GLU A 380 1.92 -9.29 -15.20
C GLU A 380 1.71 -7.87 -14.68
N ASN A 381 0.85 -7.71 -13.67
CA ASN A 381 0.70 -6.45 -12.99
C ASN A 381 1.95 -6.20 -12.12
N HIS A 382 2.84 -5.34 -12.62
CA HIS A 382 4.10 -5.03 -11.94
C HIS A 382 3.88 -4.43 -10.54
N GLU A 383 2.84 -3.62 -10.34
CA GLU A 383 2.53 -3.06 -9.04
C GLU A 383 2.15 -4.16 -8.05
N ALA A 384 1.18 -5.00 -8.43
CA ALA A 384 0.72 -6.13 -7.61
C ALA A 384 1.88 -7.09 -7.29
N LYS A 385 2.73 -7.38 -8.29
CA LYS A 385 3.91 -8.23 -8.13
C LYS A 385 4.82 -7.77 -7.00
N GLU A 386 5.23 -6.50 -7.05
CA GLU A 386 6.16 -5.96 -6.06
C GLU A 386 5.46 -5.68 -4.73
N TYR A 387 4.18 -5.32 -4.77
CA TYR A 387 3.34 -5.14 -3.59
C TYR A 387 3.24 -6.43 -2.78
N GLY A 388 2.85 -7.54 -3.40
CA GLY A 388 2.66 -8.81 -2.70
C GLY A 388 3.95 -9.32 -2.05
N LYS A 389 5.10 -9.21 -2.72
CA LYS A 389 6.40 -9.57 -2.15
C LYS A 389 6.74 -8.74 -0.90
N LYS A 390 6.48 -7.43 -0.95
CA LYS A 390 6.73 -6.53 0.19
C LYS A 390 5.77 -6.77 1.34
N VAL A 391 4.48 -6.95 1.07
CA VAL A 391 3.49 -7.28 2.10
C VAL A 391 3.81 -8.62 2.74
N LEU A 392 4.18 -9.64 1.96
CA LEU A 392 4.56 -10.94 2.52
C LEU A 392 5.77 -10.85 3.45
N ALA A 393 6.81 -10.11 3.05
CA ALA A 393 7.96 -9.87 3.93
C ALA A 393 7.56 -9.09 5.20
N ASN A 394 6.72 -8.06 5.07
CA ASN A 394 6.23 -7.31 6.21
C ASN A 394 5.40 -8.19 7.15
N TYR A 395 4.56 -9.06 6.60
CA TYR A 395 3.70 -9.98 7.34
C TYR A 395 4.51 -10.91 8.24
N VAL A 396 5.56 -11.52 7.70
CA VAL A 396 6.48 -12.37 8.49
C VAL A 396 7.14 -11.57 9.62
N ILE A 397 7.58 -10.34 9.35
CA ILE A 397 8.19 -9.50 10.40
C ILE A 397 7.19 -9.16 11.50
N TYR A 398 5.96 -8.78 11.15
CA TYR A 398 4.95 -8.44 12.15
C TYR A 398 4.46 -9.65 12.95
N LEU A 399 4.34 -10.83 12.35
CA LEU A 399 4.06 -12.06 13.09
C LEU A 399 5.10 -12.30 14.18
N ASN A 400 6.39 -12.21 13.83
CA ASN A 400 7.46 -12.38 14.82
C ASN A 400 7.42 -11.30 15.91
N LYS A 401 7.07 -10.04 15.58
CA LYS A 401 6.90 -8.96 16.56
C LYS A 401 5.70 -9.15 17.47
N LEU A 402 4.67 -9.87 17.01
CA LEU A 402 3.48 -10.23 17.77
C LEU A 402 3.64 -11.56 18.52
N GLY A 403 4.84 -12.15 18.53
CA GLY A 403 5.15 -13.38 19.27
C GLY A 403 4.85 -14.68 18.51
N VAL A 404 4.45 -14.61 17.24
CA VAL A 404 4.22 -15.79 16.39
C VAL A 404 5.49 -16.08 15.59
N THR A 405 6.32 -16.98 16.09
CA THR A 405 7.57 -17.38 15.43
C THR A 405 7.29 -17.90 14.03
N THR A 406 7.76 -17.16 13.02
CA THR A 406 7.42 -17.44 11.61
C THR A 406 8.64 -17.32 10.72
N ARG A 407 8.81 -18.30 9.82
CA ARG A 407 9.81 -18.28 8.74
C ARG A 407 9.14 -18.13 7.38
N ILE A 408 9.86 -17.59 6.39
CA ILE A 408 9.31 -17.27 5.07
C ILE A 408 9.18 -18.53 4.18
N PHE A 409 10.12 -19.48 4.27
CA PHE A 409 10.11 -20.68 3.44
C PHE A 409 8.87 -21.56 3.61
N PRO A 410 8.35 -21.84 4.83
CA PRO A 410 7.08 -22.56 4.97
C PRO A 410 5.94 -21.92 4.18
N LEU A 411 5.78 -20.59 4.23
CA LEU A 411 4.77 -19.87 3.44
C LEU A 411 5.02 -20.00 1.94
N LEU A 412 6.27 -19.92 1.49
CA LEU A 412 6.59 -20.05 0.07
C LEU A 412 6.38 -21.48 -0.45
N LYS A 413 6.67 -22.51 0.35
CA LYS A 413 6.51 -23.92 -0.07
C LYS A 413 5.06 -24.26 -0.41
N VAL A 414 4.10 -23.76 0.38
CA VAL A 414 2.67 -24.05 0.17
C VAL A 414 2.07 -23.29 -1.01
N LEU A 415 2.75 -22.29 -1.57
CA LEU A 415 2.24 -21.53 -2.73
C LEU A 415 1.96 -22.41 -3.96
N ALA A 416 2.65 -23.54 -4.10
CA ALA A 416 2.44 -24.51 -5.18
C ALA A 416 1.36 -25.57 -4.85
N SER A 417 0.72 -25.50 -3.68
CA SER A 417 -0.33 -26.40 -3.20
C SER A 417 -1.67 -25.64 -3.13
N PRO A 418 -2.52 -25.71 -4.18
CA PRO A 418 -3.72 -24.86 -4.26
C PRO A 418 -4.66 -24.96 -3.04
N SER A 419 -4.88 -26.19 -2.52
CA SER A 419 -5.71 -26.46 -1.34
C SER A 419 -5.28 -25.71 -0.07
N GLU A 420 -4.00 -25.33 0.04
CA GLU A 420 -3.45 -24.60 1.18
C GLU A 420 -3.52 -23.07 0.99
N THR A 421 -3.93 -22.60 -0.19
CA THR A 421 -3.80 -21.19 -0.55
C THR A 421 -5.08 -20.50 -0.96
N ASP A 422 -6.07 -21.24 -1.44
CA ASP A 422 -7.35 -20.70 -1.86
C ASP A 422 -8.46 -21.75 -1.91
N LYS A 423 -9.71 -21.29 -2.02
CA LYS A 423 -10.91 -22.14 -1.99
C LYS A 423 -11.38 -22.62 -3.37
N PHE A 424 -10.81 -22.12 -4.46
CA PHE A 424 -11.42 -22.24 -5.79
C PHE A 424 -10.58 -22.99 -6.83
N ARG A 425 -9.29 -23.22 -6.56
CA ARG A 425 -8.47 -24.19 -7.27
C ARG A 425 -8.53 -25.49 -6.46
N LYS A 426 -9.22 -26.49 -7.02
CA LYS A 426 -9.26 -27.85 -6.48
C LYS A 426 -8.07 -28.64 -7.00
#